data_AF-A0A8T2IIN2-F1
#
_entry.id   AF-A0A8T2IIN2-F1
#
_cell.length_a   1.000
_cell.length_b   1.000
_cell.length_c   1.000
_cell.angle_alpha   90.00
_cell.angle_beta   90.00
_cell.angle_gamma   90.00
#
_symmetry.space_group_name_H-M   'P 1'
#
loop_
_entity.id
_entity.type
_entity.pdbx_description
1 polymer ?
#
loop_
_entity_poly.entity_id
_entity_poly.type
_entity_poly.pdbx_seq_one_letter_code
_entity_poly.pdbx_strand_id
1 'polypeptide(L)'
;MDFARRKARVILACRSRERGQRALEEIVKETGHKDVRLEILDTSSLSSVRSFAERILQQEKKLDILVNNAGVSGLPYSITPDGLEATFATNHLGPFLLTNLLLGLLKVSSPSRIVFVASFVHKYGNININYLKGQYKEKKPIVHYYTCSKLMNIMCANELARRLQGTGVTCQ
;
A
#
# COMPACT_ATOMS: atom_id res chain seq x y z
N MET A 1 2.15 7.09 14.73
CA MET A 1 2.92 7.98 15.64
C MET A 1 4.43 7.88 15.49
N ASP A 2 5.03 6.69 15.38
CA ASP A 2 6.51 6.52 15.43
C ASP A 2 7.31 7.43 14.48
N PHE A 3 6.97 7.46 13.18
CA PHE A 3 7.64 8.36 12.22
C PHE A 3 7.60 9.84 12.63
N ALA A 4 6.43 10.33 13.08
CA ALA A 4 6.27 11.70 13.53
C ALA A 4 7.05 11.99 14.83
N ARG A 5 7.14 11.04 15.76
CA ARG A 5 7.98 11.16 16.96
C ARG A 5 9.46 11.26 16.61
N ARG A 6 9.89 10.57 15.56
CA ARG A 6 11.24 10.64 14.97
C ARG A 6 11.45 11.85 14.05
N LYS A 7 10.48 12.79 14.00
CA LYS A 7 10.52 14.02 13.20
C LYS A 7 10.63 13.79 11.69
N ALA A 8 10.19 12.64 11.19
CA ALA A 8 10.08 12.39 9.76
C ALA A 8 8.89 13.17 9.19
N ARG A 9 9.07 13.72 7.99
CA ARG A 9 7.97 14.27 7.20
C ARG A 9 7.04 13.15 6.74
N VAL A 10 5.77 13.19 7.16
CA VAL A 10 4.80 12.11 6.91
C VAL A 10 3.71 12.55 5.94
N ILE A 11 3.56 11.78 4.86
CA ILE A 11 2.37 11.85 3.99
C ILE A 11 1.42 10.73 4.42
N LEU A 12 0.35 11.10 5.11
CA LEU A 12 -0.72 10.18 5.47
C LEU A 12 -1.63 9.98 4.25
N ALA A 13 -1.43 8.89 3.51
CA ALA A 13 -2.26 8.55 2.37
C ALA A 13 -3.50 7.76 2.83
N CYS A 14 -4.70 8.33 2.65
CA CYS A 14 -5.95 7.75 3.16
C CYS A 14 -7.10 7.89 2.16
N ARG A 15 -7.98 6.88 2.11
CA ARG A 15 -9.19 6.93 1.27
C ARG A 15 -10.23 7.92 1.77
N SER A 16 -10.44 7.98 3.09
CA SER A 16 -11.46 8.83 3.72
C SER A 16 -10.82 10.11 4.23
N ARG A 17 -11.22 11.25 3.67
CA ARG A 17 -10.75 12.57 4.11
C ARG A 17 -11.03 12.81 5.58
N GLU A 18 -12.27 12.54 6.02
CA GLU A 18 -12.69 12.77 7.41
C GLU A 18 -11.87 11.96 8.41
N ARG A 19 -11.73 10.64 8.20
CA ARG A 19 -10.93 9.79 9.10
C ARG A 19 -9.44 10.12 9.04
N GLY A 20 -8.93 10.43 7.85
CA GLY A 20 -7.55 10.87 7.68
C GLY A 20 -7.26 12.19 8.39
N GLN A 21 -8.19 13.13 8.36
CA GLN A 21 -8.06 14.43 9.02
C GLN A 21 -8.03 14.26 10.54
N ARG A 22 -8.92 13.45 11.09
CA ARG A 22 -8.90 13.09 12.53
C ARG A 22 -7.57 12.46 12.95
N ALA A 23 -7.07 11.51 12.15
CA ALA A 23 -5.78 10.86 12.44
C ALA A 23 -4.60 11.84 12.35
N LEU A 24 -4.62 12.78 11.40
CA LEU A 24 -3.61 13.84 11.30
C LEU A 24 -3.61 14.72 12.55
N GLU A 25 -4.79 15.21 12.96
CA GLU A 25 -4.94 16.04 14.16
C GLU A 25 -4.46 15.33 15.42
N GLU A 26 -4.79 14.05 15.57
CA GLU A 26 -4.31 13.21 16.66
C GLU A 26 -2.78 13.07 16.64
N ILE A 27 -2.16 12.82 15.48
CA ILE A 27 -0.71 12.73 15.34
C ILE A 27 -0.03 14.03 15.75
N VAL A 28 -0.53 15.17 15.27
CA VAL A 28 0.03 16.49 15.59
C VAL A 28 -0.12 16.79 17.08
N LYS A 29 -1.29 16.50 17.65
CA LYS A 29 -1.58 16.70 19.08
C LYS A 29 -0.66 15.85 19.97
N GLU A 30 -0.46 14.59 19.65
CA GLU A 30 0.33 13.67 20.48
C GLU A 30 1.84 13.86 20.35
N THR A 31 2.33 14.27 19.19
CA THR A 31 3.77 14.29 18.90
C THR A 31 4.36 15.70 18.84
N GLY A 32 3.51 16.73 18.76
CA GLY A 32 3.91 18.11 18.49
C GLY A 32 4.56 18.33 17.13
N HIS A 33 4.62 17.30 16.26
CA HIS A 33 5.26 17.38 14.96
C HIS A 33 4.23 17.76 13.89
N LYS A 34 4.47 18.88 13.21
CA LYS A 34 3.53 19.48 12.25
C LYS A 34 3.82 19.11 10.79
N ASP A 35 4.94 18.46 10.49
CA ASP A 35 5.28 18.05 9.12
C ASP A 35 4.59 16.72 8.76
N VAL A 36 3.27 16.72 8.93
CA VAL A 36 2.37 15.61 8.65
C VAL A 36 1.26 16.18 7.79
N ARG A 37 1.06 15.62 6.60
CA ARG A 37 0.01 16.05 5.67
C ARG A 37 -0.86 14.89 5.22
N LEU A 38 -2.14 15.17 5.00
CA LEU A 38 -3.11 14.21 4.49
C LEU A 38 -3.16 14.31 2.97
N GLU A 39 -3.03 13.19 2.29
CA GLU A 39 -3.27 13.07 0.85
C GLU A 39 -4.29 11.97 0.58
N ILE A 40 -5.18 12.20 -0.38
CA ILE A 40 -6.24 11.24 -0.69
C ILE A 40 -5.71 10.17 -1.65
N LEU A 41 -5.88 8.91 -1.25
CA LEU A 41 -5.52 7.73 -2.01
C LEU A 41 -6.51 6.59 -1.73
N ASP A 42 -7.17 6.10 -2.78
CA ASP A 42 -7.90 4.84 -2.76
C ASP A 42 -7.10 3.77 -3.51
N THR A 43 -6.49 2.83 -2.78
CA THR A 43 -5.71 1.76 -3.40
C THR A 43 -6.56 0.74 -4.15
N SER A 44 -7.89 0.75 -3.99
CA SER A 44 -8.80 -0.11 -4.76
C SER A 44 -9.09 0.42 -6.18
N SER A 45 -8.68 1.66 -6.47
CA SER A 45 -8.87 2.33 -7.77
C SER A 45 -7.52 2.59 -8.43
N LEU A 46 -7.27 1.99 -9.59
CA LEU A 46 -5.98 2.17 -10.28
C LEU A 46 -5.78 3.60 -10.79
N SER A 47 -6.86 4.30 -11.15
CA SER A 47 -6.82 5.72 -11.51
C SER A 47 -6.46 6.59 -10.30
N SER A 48 -7.04 6.33 -9.12
CA SER A 48 -6.67 7.03 -7.87
C SER A 48 -5.19 6.86 -7.55
N VAL A 49 -4.65 5.64 -7.68
CA VAL A 49 -3.23 5.34 -7.47
C VAL A 49 -2.34 6.12 -8.43
N ARG A 50 -2.68 6.18 -9.72
CA ARG A 50 -1.90 6.94 -10.73
C ARG A 50 -1.88 8.42 -10.42
N SER A 51 -3.04 9.02 -10.20
CA SER A 51 -3.14 10.45 -9.88
C SER A 51 -2.42 10.81 -8.57
N PHE A 52 -2.46 9.94 -7.57
CA PHE A 52 -1.68 10.13 -6.34
C PHE A 52 -0.19 10.08 -6.64
N ALA A 53 0.29 9.07 -7.37
CA ALA A 53 1.71 8.95 -7.69
C ALA A 53 2.23 10.16 -8.49
N GLU A 54 1.45 10.65 -9.46
CA GLU A 54 1.77 11.87 -10.22
C GLU A 54 1.95 13.09 -9.31
N ARG A 55 1.01 13.32 -8.36
CA ARG A 55 1.13 14.42 -7.40
C ARG A 55 2.38 14.28 -6.52
N ILE A 56 2.68 13.07 -6.04
CA ILE A 56 3.89 12.81 -5.26
C ILE A 56 5.15 13.12 -6.09
N LEU A 57 5.22 12.64 -7.33
CA LEU A 57 6.37 12.89 -8.20
C LEU A 57 6.55 14.38 -8.54
N GLN A 58 5.47 15.16 -8.59
CA GLN A 58 5.52 16.61 -8.82
C GLN A 58 5.94 17.40 -7.57
N GLN A 59 5.48 16.98 -6.40
CA GLN A 59 5.63 17.74 -5.15
C GLN A 59 6.86 17.33 -4.34
N GLU A 60 7.30 16.08 -4.48
CA GLU A 60 8.35 15.48 -3.66
C GLU A 60 9.63 15.27 -4.44
N LYS A 61 10.73 15.79 -3.87
CA LYS A 61 12.09 15.54 -4.39
C LYS A 61 12.70 14.27 -3.82
N LYS A 62 12.13 13.74 -2.74
CA LYS A 62 12.65 12.59 -2.01
C LYS A 62 11.52 11.77 -1.38
N LEU A 63 11.69 10.45 -1.38
CA LEU A 63 10.84 9.48 -0.70
C LEU A 63 11.74 8.43 -0.03
N ASP A 64 11.99 8.60 1.26
CA ASP A 64 12.86 7.70 2.03
C ASP A 64 12.18 6.36 2.35
N ILE A 65 10.86 6.38 2.63
CA ILE A 65 10.12 5.20 3.06
C ILE A 65 8.73 5.18 2.42
N LEU A 66 8.39 4.09 1.75
CA LEU A 66 7.04 3.77 1.30
C LEU A 66 6.47 2.61 2.12
N VAL A 67 5.39 2.85 2.86
CA VAL A 67 4.70 1.80 3.64
C VAL A 67 3.35 1.47 3.01
N ASN A 68 3.29 0.33 2.32
CA ASN A 68 2.08 -0.26 1.78
C ASN A 68 1.28 -0.94 2.91
N ASN A 69 0.63 -0.13 3.73
CA ASN A 69 -0.16 -0.58 4.89
C ASN A 69 -1.65 -0.78 4.61
N ALA A 70 -2.21 -0.08 3.60
CA ALA A 70 -3.64 -0.15 3.30
C ALA A 70 -4.11 -1.61 3.14
N GLY A 71 -5.21 -1.94 3.81
CA GLY A 71 -5.71 -3.31 3.85
C GLY A 71 -7.16 -3.42 4.29
N VAL A 72 -7.88 -4.35 3.68
CA VAL A 72 -9.25 -4.74 4.01
C VAL A 72 -9.33 -6.25 4.17
N SER A 73 -10.21 -6.71 5.05
CA SER A 73 -10.50 -8.13 5.29
C SER A 73 -12.00 -8.28 5.59
N GLY A 74 -12.57 -9.45 5.31
CA GLY A 74 -13.96 -9.75 5.62
C GLY A 74 -14.98 -8.91 4.83
N LEU A 75 -14.58 -8.31 3.71
CA LEU A 75 -15.51 -7.58 2.85
C LEU A 75 -16.45 -8.56 2.14
N PRO A 76 -17.72 -8.17 1.92
CA PRO A 76 -18.57 -8.84 0.94
C PRO A 76 -17.88 -8.88 -0.42
N TYR A 77 -18.11 -9.97 -1.16
CA TYR A 77 -17.58 -10.09 -2.53
C TYR A 77 -17.98 -8.88 -3.37
N SER A 78 -16.99 -8.24 -3.98
CA SER A 78 -17.21 -7.11 -4.88
C SER A 78 -16.09 -7.02 -5.91
N ILE A 79 -16.44 -6.46 -7.06
CA ILE A 79 -15.52 -6.18 -8.15
C ILE A 79 -15.38 -4.65 -8.26
N THR A 80 -14.14 -4.17 -8.35
CA THR A 80 -13.85 -2.75 -8.55
C THR A 80 -14.21 -2.32 -9.97
N PRO A 81 -14.34 -1.02 -10.24
CA PRO A 81 -14.54 -0.52 -11.61
C PRO A 81 -13.47 -0.97 -12.61
N ASP A 82 -12.26 -1.30 -12.12
CA ASP A 82 -11.15 -1.83 -12.92
C ASP A 82 -11.27 -3.34 -13.22
N GLY A 83 -12.36 -3.99 -12.83
CA GLY A 83 -12.60 -5.43 -13.08
C GLY A 83 -11.80 -6.36 -12.17
N LEU A 84 -11.36 -5.87 -11.00
CA LEU A 84 -10.55 -6.61 -10.03
C LEU A 84 -11.36 -6.97 -8.79
N GLU A 85 -11.05 -8.08 -8.14
CA GLU A 85 -11.61 -8.39 -6.83
C GLU A 85 -11.13 -7.35 -5.80
N ALA A 86 -12.08 -6.79 -5.04
CA ALA A 86 -11.84 -5.60 -4.21
C ALA A 86 -10.77 -5.77 -3.13
N THR A 87 -10.67 -6.96 -2.53
CA THR A 87 -9.63 -7.27 -1.53
C THR A 87 -8.25 -7.26 -2.18
N PHE A 88 -8.07 -7.90 -3.33
CA PHE A 88 -6.80 -7.87 -4.06
C PHE A 88 -6.45 -6.48 -4.58
N ALA A 89 -7.43 -5.75 -5.13
CA ALA A 89 -7.24 -4.39 -5.59
C ALA A 89 -6.65 -3.53 -4.47
N THR A 90 -7.31 -3.55 -3.30
CA THR A 90 -6.91 -2.75 -2.13
C THR A 90 -5.58 -3.18 -1.53
N ASN A 91 -5.41 -4.48 -1.29
CA ASN A 91 -4.34 -5.01 -0.44
C ASN A 91 -3.04 -5.26 -1.18
N HIS A 92 -3.11 -5.48 -2.50
CA HIS A 92 -1.99 -5.96 -3.29
C HIS A 92 -1.78 -5.18 -4.60
N LEU A 93 -2.78 -5.13 -5.49
CA LEU A 93 -2.58 -4.58 -6.84
C LEU A 93 -2.39 -3.06 -6.86
N GLY A 94 -3.16 -2.32 -6.06
CA GLY A 94 -2.96 -0.89 -5.85
C GLY A 94 -1.58 -0.57 -5.27
N PRO A 95 -1.18 -1.18 -4.14
CA PRO A 95 0.17 -1.06 -3.57
C PRO A 95 1.30 -1.45 -4.53
N PHE A 96 1.11 -2.53 -5.29
CA PHE A 96 2.06 -2.95 -6.33
C PHE A 96 2.22 -1.87 -7.40
N LEU A 97 1.11 -1.35 -7.94
CA LEU A 97 1.14 -0.28 -8.94
C LEU A 97 1.82 0.98 -8.37
N LEU A 98 1.41 1.42 -7.18
CA LEU A 98 1.97 2.60 -6.52
C LEU A 98 3.49 2.50 -6.37
N THR A 99 3.96 1.34 -5.90
CA THR A 99 5.38 1.07 -5.70
C THR A 99 6.16 1.17 -7.00
N ASN A 100 5.63 0.58 -8.08
CA ASN A 100 6.29 0.65 -9.39
C ASN A 100 6.33 2.08 -9.95
N LEU A 101 5.24 2.85 -9.79
CA LEU A 101 5.18 4.25 -10.24
C LEU A 101 6.16 5.15 -9.49
N LEU A 102 6.37 4.91 -8.19
CA LEU A 102 7.28 5.70 -7.34
C LEU A 102 8.70 5.15 -7.29
N LEU A 103 9.00 4.07 -8.02
CA LEU A 103 10.27 3.35 -7.90
C LEU A 103 11.48 4.22 -8.29
N GLY A 104 11.32 5.06 -9.29
CA GLY A 104 12.37 6.01 -9.70
C GLY A 104 12.72 6.98 -8.58
N LEU A 105 11.71 7.58 -7.93
CA LEU A 105 11.90 8.49 -6.80
C LEU A 105 12.55 7.78 -5.61
N LEU A 106 12.13 6.55 -5.31
CA LEU A 106 12.74 5.73 -4.25
C LEU A 106 14.23 5.46 -4.53
N LYS A 107 14.60 5.17 -5.78
CA LYS A 107 16.01 4.97 -6.17
C LYS A 107 16.84 6.23 -6.02
N VAL A 108 16.34 7.37 -6.47
CA VAL A 108 17.01 8.68 -6.28
C VAL A 108 17.16 9.03 -4.80
N SER A 109 16.24 8.53 -3.96
CA SER A 109 16.22 8.77 -2.52
C SER A 109 17.09 7.80 -1.71
N SER A 110 17.87 6.92 -2.35
CA SER A 110 18.65 5.90 -1.65
C SER A 110 19.60 6.50 -0.59
N PRO A 111 19.75 5.89 0.59
CA PRO A 111 19.11 4.66 1.01
C PRO A 111 17.61 4.86 1.30
N SER A 112 16.77 4.00 0.73
CA SER A 112 15.32 4.07 0.91
C SER A 112 14.71 2.68 1.13
N ARG A 113 13.46 2.64 1.59
CA ARG A 113 12.78 1.41 1.99
C ARG A 113 11.34 1.33 1.50
N ILE A 114 10.96 0.16 1.02
CA ILE A 114 9.59 -0.22 0.70
C ILE A 114 9.17 -1.29 1.72
N VAL A 115 7.98 -1.15 2.28
CA VAL A 115 7.42 -2.10 3.24
C VAL A 115 6.04 -2.53 2.77
N PHE A 116 5.82 -3.82 2.55
CA PHE A 116 4.51 -4.42 2.33
C PHE A 116 3.98 -5.04 3.61
N VAL A 117 2.93 -4.46 4.19
CA VAL A 117 2.34 -5.00 5.41
C VAL A 117 1.55 -6.28 5.08
N ALA A 118 2.11 -7.41 5.52
CA ALA A 118 1.50 -8.73 5.41
C ALA A 118 0.69 -9.08 6.68
N SER A 119 0.39 -10.38 6.88
CA SER A 119 -0.26 -10.90 8.09
C SER A 119 0.12 -12.37 8.26
N PHE A 120 0.11 -12.90 9.49
CA PHE A 120 0.45 -14.31 9.76
C PHE A 120 -0.40 -15.29 8.94
N VAL A 121 -1.61 -14.90 8.54
CA VAL A 121 -2.50 -15.74 7.72
C VAL A 121 -1.93 -16.06 6.34
N HIS A 122 -0.92 -15.32 5.85
CA HIS A 122 -0.30 -15.58 4.55
C HIS A 122 0.17 -17.04 4.40
N LYS A 123 0.52 -17.70 5.51
CA LYS A 123 0.92 -19.12 5.56
C LYS A 123 -0.15 -20.09 5.05
N TYR A 124 -1.42 -19.67 5.07
CA TYR A 124 -2.57 -20.45 4.60
C TYR A 124 -3.06 -20.02 3.21
N GLY A 125 -2.38 -19.05 2.58
CA GLY A 125 -2.73 -18.55 1.26
C GLY A 125 -2.30 -19.51 0.15
N ASN A 126 -2.92 -19.40 -1.01
CA ASN A 126 -2.43 -20.00 -2.24
C ASN A 126 -2.51 -19.00 -3.39
N ILE A 127 -1.75 -19.25 -4.44
CA ILE A 127 -1.68 -18.38 -5.61
C ILE A 127 -2.51 -18.96 -6.74
N ASN A 128 -3.46 -18.16 -7.20
CA ASN A 128 -4.17 -18.38 -8.44
C ASN A 128 -4.51 -17.01 -9.04
N ILE A 129 -4.00 -16.75 -10.24
CA ILE A 129 -4.19 -15.47 -10.92
C ILE A 129 -5.67 -15.17 -11.19
N ASN A 130 -6.50 -16.22 -11.32
CA ASN A 130 -7.94 -16.08 -11.57
C ASN A 130 -8.67 -15.46 -10.36
N TYR A 131 -8.07 -15.52 -9.16
CA TYR A 131 -8.63 -14.86 -7.98
C TYR A 131 -8.57 -13.34 -8.10
N LEU A 132 -7.62 -12.79 -8.86
CA LEU A 132 -7.46 -11.34 -9.03
C LEU A 132 -8.67 -10.70 -9.71
N LYS A 133 -9.39 -11.45 -10.56
CA LYS A 133 -10.60 -11.01 -11.28
C LYS A 133 -11.89 -11.53 -10.63
N GLY A 134 -11.81 -12.15 -9.45
CA GLY A 134 -12.97 -12.65 -8.71
C GLY A 134 -13.70 -13.83 -9.39
N GLN A 135 -13.03 -14.63 -10.22
CA GLN A 135 -13.67 -15.70 -11.00
C GLN A 135 -14.23 -16.88 -10.18
N TYR A 136 -14.15 -16.83 -8.84
CA TYR A 136 -14.70 -17.85 -7.94
C TYR A 136 -15.65 -17.22 -6.91
N LYS A 137 -16.82 -16.79 -7.40
CA LYS A 137 -17.79 -15.96 -6.68
C LYS A 137 -18.44 -16.62 -5.45
N GLU A 138 -18.45 -17.96 -5.36
CA GLU A 138 -19.41 -18.67 -4.48
C GLU A 138 -18.86 -19.83 -3.63
N LYS A 139 -17.58 -20.21 -3.73
CA LYS A 139 -17.06 -21.43 -3.07
C LYS A 139 -15.97 -21.21 -2.00
N LYS A 140 -15.64 -19.96 -1.67
CA LYS A 140 -14.49 -19.67 -0.79
C LYS A 140 -14.94 -18.89 0.45
N PRO A 141 -14.38 -19.21 1.64
CA PRO A 141 -14.60 -18.41 2.84
C PRO A 141 -14.23 -16.95 2.62
N ILE A 142 -14.92 -16.03 3.29
CA ILE A 142 -14.71 -14.57 3.13
C ILE A 142 -13.25 -14.12 3.39
N VAL A 143 -12.53 -14.87 4.22
CA VAL A 143 -11.13 -14.61 4.57
C VAL A 143 -10.13 -15.11 3.52
N HIS A 144 -10.57 -15.89 2.53
CA HIS A 144 -9.70 -16.52 1.55
C HIS A 144 -8.95 -15.48 0.70
N TYR A 145 -9.66 -14.48 0.17
CA TYR A 145 -9.07 -13.42 -0.64
C TYR A 145 -8.07 -12.58 0.15
N TYR A 146 -8.41 -12.24 1.40
CA TYR A 146 -7.49 -11.58 2.32
C TYR A 146 -6.20 -12.40 2.52
N THR A 147 -6.35 -13.68 2.85
CA THR A 147 -5.23 -14.61 3.11
C THR A 147 -4.30 -14.69 1.90
N CYS A 148 -4.85 -14.87 0.70
CA CYS A 148 -4.08 -14.93 -0.55
C CYS A 148 -3.42 -13.58 -0.88
N SER A 149 -4.12 -12.45 -0.66
CA SER A 149 -3.54 -11.11 -0.87
C SER A 149 -2.32 -10.86 0.02
N LYS A 150 -2.34 -11.37 1.27
CA LYS A 150 -1.21 -11.24 2.20
C LYS A 150 -0.04 -12.14 1.83
N LEU A 151 -0.28 -13.30 1.21
CA LEU A 151 0.78 -14.10 0.59
C LEU A 151 1.41 -13.37 -0.59
N MET A 152 0.60 -12.75 -1.47
CA MET A 152 1.12 -11.98 -2.60
C MET A 152 1.98 -10.78 -2.15
N ASN A 153 1.66 -10.14 -1.02
CA ASN A 153 2.51 -9.09 -0.45
C ASN A 153 3.91 -9.62 -0.07
N ILE A 154 4.02 -10.79 0.57
CA ILE A 154 5.31 -11.41 0.88
C ILE A 154 6.08 -11.76 -0.39
N MET A 155 5.43 -12.39 -1.38
CA MET A 155 6.07 -12.75 -2.64
C MET A 155 6.57 -11.52 -3.40
N CYS A 156 5.77 -10.46 -3.44
CA CYS A 156 6.14 -9.20 -4.07
C CYS A 156 7.30 -8.52 -3.35
N ALA A 157 7.29 -8.48 -2.01
CA ALA A 157 8.39 -7.92 -1.25
C ALA A 157 9.71 -8.66 -1.54
N ASN A 158 9.68 -10.00 -1.52
CA ASN A 158 10.84 -10.84 -1.81
C ASN A 158 11.37 -10.64 -3.23
N GLU A 159 10.48 -10.66 -4.22
CA GLU A 159 10.88 -10.49 -5.62
C GLU A 159 11.39 -9.07 -5.90
N LEU A 160 10.76 -8.05 -5.30
CA LEU A 160 11.20 -6.68 -5.46
C LEU A 160 12.55 -6.44 -4.76
N ALA A 161 12.76 -7.01 -3.58
CA ALA A 161 14.05 -6.97 -2.89
C ALA A 161 15.16 -7.59 -3.76
N ARG A 162 14.89 -8.74 -4.39
CA ARG A 162 15.82 -9.38 -5.33
C ARG A 162 16.14 -8.48 -6.53
N ARG A 163 15.13 -7.84 -7.12
CA ARG A 163 15.30 -6.94 -8.27
C ARG A 163 16.01 -5.62 -7.95
N LEU A 164 15.98 -5.18 -6.69
CA LEU A 164 16.56 -3.92 -6.24
C LEU A 164 17.94 -4.08 -5.59
N GLN A 165 18.51 -5.28 -5.63
CA GLN A 165 19.90 -5.48 -5.21
C GLN A 165 20.84 -4.53 -5.94
N GLY A 166 21.72 -3.88 -5.18
CA GLY A 166 22.67 -2.89 -5.71
C GLY A 166 22.12 -1.48 -5.91
N THR A 167 20.81 -1.24 -5.76
CA THR A 167 20.25 0.11 -5.95
C THR A 167 20.14 0.93 -4.65
N GLY A 168 20.57 0.38 -3.50
CA GLY A 168 20.39 1.01 -2.19
C GLY A 168 18.93 1.11 -1.70
N VAL A 169 17.98 0.49 -2.43
CA VAL A 169 16.57 0.43 -2.05
C VAL A 169 16.29 -0.95 -1.46
N THR A 170 15.76 -0.97 -0.24
CA THR A 170 15.38 -2.22 0.45
C THR A 170 13.89 -2.47 0.34
N CYS A 171 13.46 -3.73 0.27
CA CYS A 171 12.04 -4.10 0.30
C CYS A 171 11.81 -5.21 1.33
N GLN A 172 10.76 -5.07 2.13
CA GLN A 172 10.38 -5.99 3.22
C GLN A 172 8.87 -6.22 3.26
#